data_AF-A0A3C0EV94-F1
#
_entry.id   AF-A0A3C0EV94-F1
#
_cell.length_a   1.000
_cell.length_b   1.000
_cell.length_c   1.000
_cell.angle_alpha   90.00
_cell.angle_beta   90.00
_cell.angle_gamma   90.00
#
_symmetry.space_group_name_H-M   'P 1'
#
loop_
_entity.id
_entity.type
_entity.pdbx_description
1 polymer ?
#
loop_
_entity_poly.entity_id
_entity_poly.type
_entity_poly.pdbx_seq_one_letter_code
_entity_poly.pdbx_strand_id
1 'polypeptide(L)'
;ENSGLYSKKLIASKPDWINTDTPELPLRCNAKIRYRQGDQSCTVNAVSGNQIEVHFNDLQRAVTPGQYVVFYQGERCLGGSIIQQYFK
;
A
#
# COMPACT_ATOMS: atom_id res chain seq x y z
N GLU A 1 11.08 -21.84 -8.49
CA GLU A 1 10.44 -20.53 -8.25
C GLU A 1 11.11 -19.83 -7.09
N ASN A 2 11.33 -18.51 -7.16
CA ASN A 2 12.10 -17.78 -6.16
C ASN A 2 11.15 -17.20 -5.09
N SER A 3 10.87 -17.99 -4.04
CA SER A 3 9.92 -17.67 -2.96
C SER A 3 10.27 -16.43 -2.16
N GLY A 4 11.51 -15.92 -2.29
CA GLY A 4 11.96 -14.67 -1.65
C GLY A 4 11.35 -13.40 -2.23
N LEU A 5 10.63 -13.47 -3.35
CA LEU A 5 10.07 -12.30 -4.03
C LEU A 5 8.68 -11.91 -3.54
N TYR A 6 8.06 -12.65 -2.62
CA TYR A 6 6.69 -12.39 -2.18
C TYR A 6 6.65 -11.74 -0.80
N SER A 7 5.77 -10.76 -0.65
CA SER A 7 5.57 -9.98 0.57
C SER A 7 4.08 -9.88 0.89
N LYS A 8 3.70 -10.10 2.14
CA LYS A 8 2.32 -9.87 2.60
C LYS A 8 2.10 -8.46 3.15
N LYS A 9 3.18 -7.78 3.55
CA LYS A 9 3.09 -6.45 4.17
C LYS A 9 4.15 -5.49 3.66
N LEU A 10 3.85 -4.20 3.72
CA LEU A 10 4.83 -3.13 3.52
C LEU A 10 4.63 -1.99 4.50
N ILE A 11 5.71 -1.24 4.75
CA ILE A 11 5.70 0.04 5.44
C ILE A 11 5.97 1.11 4.40
N ALA A 12 5.12 2.13 4.39
CA ALA A 12 5.28 3.30 3.56
C ALA A 12 5.38 4.56 4.41
N SER A 13 5.94 5.62 3.82
CA SER A 13 6.05 6.93 4.45
C SER A 13 4.68 7.55 4.75
N LYS A 14 4.68 8.80 5.19
CA LYS A 14 3.45 9.59 5.28
C LYS A 14 2.66 9.52 3.96
N PRO A 15 1.38 9.13 4.01
CA PRO A 15 0.55 9.12 2.82
C PRO A 15 0.18 10.54 2.40
N ASP A 16 0.24 10.76 1.09
CA ASP A 16 -0.27 11.95 0.43
C ASP A 16 -1.68 11.64 -0.09
N TRP A 17 -2.68 12.07 0.68
CA TRP A 17 -4.08 11.96 0.31
C TRP A 17 -4.47 13.12 -0.61
N ILE A 18 -5.11 12.81 -1.74
CA ILE A 18 -5.44 13.81 -2.78
C ILE A 18 -6.89 14.31 -2.69
N ASN A 19 -7.68 13.75 -1.79
CA ASN A 19 -9.08 14.10 -1.60
C ASN A 19 -9.23 15.07 -0.41
N THR A 20 -10.32 15.83 -0.39
CA THR A 20 -10.66 16.77 0.68
C THR A 20 -10.71 16.11 2.06
N ASP A 21 -11.14 14.85 2.10
CA ASP A 21 -11.27 14.08 3.32
C ASP A 21 -10.08 13.13 3.45
N THR A 22 -9.32 13.25 4.54
CA THR A 22 -8.31 12.26 4.91
C THR A 22 -9.04 11.02 5.42
N PRO A 23 -8.78 9.83 4.86
CA PRO A 23 -9.45 8.61 5.32
C PRO A 23 -9.06 8.28 6.75
N GLU A 24 -10.03 7.83 7.54
CA GLU A 24 -9.77 7.23 8.85
C GLU A 24 -9.07 5.88 8.68
N LEU A 25 -8.12 5.59 9.56
CA LEU A 25 -7.37 4.33 9.58
C LEU A 25 -7.77 3.53 10.83
N PRO A 26 -8.00 2.21 10.72
CA PRO A 26 -7.69 1.36 9.57
C PRO A 26 -8.67 1.47 8.40
N LEU A 27 -8.14 1.52 7.18
CA LEU A 27 -8.90 1.61 5.93
C LEU A 27 -8.78 0.31 5.12
N ARG A 28 -9.91 -0.28 4.73
CA ARG A 28 -9.95 -1.38 3.77
C ARG A 28 -10.18 -0.84 2.36
N CYS A 29 -9.24 -1.09 1.46
CA CYS A 29 -9.25 -0.54 0.11
C CYS A 29 -8.48 -1.45 -0.86
N ASN A 30 -8.30 -0.99 -2.09
CA ASN A 30 -7.40 -1.59 -3.06
C ASN A 30 -6.09 -0.80 -3.14
N ALA A 31 -4.98 -1.48 -3.41
CA ALA A 31 -3.69 -0.84 -3.64
C ALA A 31 -3.00 -1.39 -4.88
N LYS A 32 -2.23 -0.52 -5.54
CA LYS A 32 -1.28 -0.88 -6.60
C LYS A 32 0.11 -0.50 -6.14
N ILE A 33 1.03 -1.45 -6.17
CA ILE A 33 2.46 -1.20 -5.89
C ILE A 33 3.28 -1.03 -7.18
N ARG A 34 2.63 -1.22 -8.35
CA ARG A 34 3.20 -1.04 -9.68
C ARG A 34 2.14 -0.55 -10.66
N TYR A 35 2.52 0.30 -11.61
CA TYR A 35 1.61 0.97 -12.54
C TYR A 35 0.68 0.02 -13.33
N ARG A 36 1.19 -1.11 -13.83
CA ARG A 36 0.42 -2.08 -14.63
C ARG A 36 -0.14 -3.25 -13.82
N GLN A 37 -0.12 -3.16 -12.49
CA GLN A 37 -0.69 -4.21 -11.65
C GLN A 37 -2.20 -4.06 -11.54
N GLY A 38 -2.91 -5.19 -11.48
CA GLY A 38 -4.31 -5.20 -11.07
C GLY A 38 -4.48 -4.77 -9.62
N ASP A 39 -5.67 -4.30 -9.27
CA ASP A 39 -6.02 -3.89 -7.91
C ASP A 39 -5.85 -5.02 -6.90
N GLN A 40 -5.14 -4.74 -5.81
CA GLN A 40 -4.87 -5.71 -4.74
C GLN A 40 -5.62 -5.31 -3.49
N SER A 41 -6.50 -6.16 -3.00
CA SER A 41 -7.23 -5.89 -1.76
C SER A 41 -6.26 -5.82 -0.58
N CYS A 42 -6.35 -4.76 0.22
CA CYS A 42 -5.51 -4.55 1.38
C CYS A 42 -6.21 -3.81 2.52
N THR A 43 -5.58 -3.82 3.69
CA THR A 43 -5.93 -2.96 4.82
C THR A 43 -4.74 -2.05 5.13
N VAL A 44 -5.00 -0.75 5.25
CA VAL A 44 -4.02 0.29 5.58
C VAL A 44 -4.20 0.67 7.04
N ASN A 45 -3.13 0.60 7.83
CA ASN A 45 -3.12 0.95 9.24
C ASN A 45 -2.18 2.13 9.49
N ALA A 46 -2.55 3.03 10.40
CA ALA A 46 -1.62 4.03 10.91
C ALA A 46 -0.61 3.35 11.83
N VAL A 47 0.67 3.72 11.71
CA VAL A 47 1.72 3.33 12.64
C VAL A 47 2.48 4.56 13.13
N SER A 48 3.35 4.39 14.12
CA SER A 48 4.12 5.48 14.72
C SER A 48 4.92 6.28 13.68
N GLY A 49 5.10 7.58 13.91
CA GLY A 49 5.98 8.41 13.07
C GLY A 49 5.36 8.84 11.74
N ASN A 50 4.04 8.99 11.68
CA ASN A 50 3.28 9.35 10.46
C ASN A 50 3.48 8.36 9.31
N GLN A 51 3.82 7.11 9.59
CA GLN A 51 3.93 6.06 8.58
C GLN A 51 2.62 5.27 8.50
N ILE A 52 2.50 4.49 7.43
CA ILE A 52 1.41 3.52 7.29
C ILE A 52 1.95 2.12 7.04
N GLU A 53 1.23 1.14 7.56
CA GLU A 53 1.46 -0.27 7.28
C GLU A 53 0.33 -0.80 6.39
N VAL A 54 0.68 -1.40 5.26
CA VAL A 54 -0.29 -1.97 4.31
C VAL A 54 -0.20 -3.48 4.36
N HIS A 55 -1.32 -4.13 4.67
CA HIS A 55 -1.46 -5.58 4.71
C HIS A 55 -2.28 -6.03 3.51
N PHE A 56 -1.67 -6.80 2.62
CA PHE A 56 -2.37 -7.35 1.46
C PHE A 56 -3.08 -8.65 1.83
N ASN A 57 -4.26 -8.87 1.25
CA ASN A 57 -4.96 -10.13 1.41
C ASN A 57 -4.17 -11.27 0.75
N ASP A 58 -3.71 -11.01 -0.47
CA ASP A 58 -2.91 -11.93 -1.29
C ASP A 58 -1.43 -11.49 -1.33
N LEU A 59 -0.54 -12.45 -1.55
CA LEU A 59 0.90 -12.19 -1.61
C LEU A 59 1.27 -11.29 -2.79
N GLN A 60 2.08 -10.28 -2.52
CA GLN A 60 2.52 -9.33 -3.52
C GLN A 60 3.93 -9.65 -4.00
N ARG A 61 4.09 -9.76 -5.31
CA ARG A 61 5.38 -10.06 -5.91
C ARG A 61 6.21 -8.80 -6.12
N ALA A 62 7.46 -8.86 -5.66
CA ALA A 62 8.52 -7.92 -5.91
C ALA A 62 8.17 -6.48 -5.49
N VAL A 63 7.69 -6.34 -4.25
CA VAL A 63 7.60 -5.04 -3.56
C VAL A 63 8.99 -4.38 -3.56
N THR A 64 9.09 -3.12 -3.98
CA THR A 64 10.38 -2.44 -4.17
C THR A 64 10.37 -1.10 -3.44
N PRO A 65 11.25 -0.89 -2.44
CA PRO A 65 11.41 0.39 -1.78
C PRO A 65 11.75 1.51 -2.77
N GLY A 66 11.23 2.72 -2.52
CA GLY A 66 11.34 3.88 -3.41
C GLY A 66 10.25 3.95 -4.48
N GLN A 67 9.51 2.87 -4.75
CA GLN A 67 8.29 2.94 -5.57
C GLN A 67 7.10 3.43 -4.75
N TYR A 68 6.05 3.88 -5.43
CA TYR A 68 4.80 4.26 -4.80
C TYR A 68 3.88 3.06 -4.60
N VAL A 69 3.22 3.02 -3.45
CA VAL A 69 1.94 2.34 -3.26
C VAL A 69 0.84 3.37 -3.44
N VAL A 70 -0.16 3.07 -4.27
CA VAL A 70 -1.29 3.95 -4.57
C VAL A 70 -2.59 3.26 -4.13
N PHE A 71 -3.45 4.00 -3.42
CA PHE A 71 -4.66 3.48 -2.80
C PHE A 71 -5.91 3.89 -3.59
N TYR A 72 -6.86 2.98 -3.71
CA TYR A 72 -8.09 3.14 -4.48
C TYR A 72 -9.31 2.61 -3.73
N GLN A 73 -10.44 3.30 -3.87
CA GLN A 73 -11.77 2.83 -3.47
C GLN A 73 -12.64 2.70 -4.73
N GLY A 74 -12.73 1.48 -5.28
CA GLY A 74 -13.25 1.30 -6.64
C GLY A 74 -12.41 2.09 -7.65
N GLU A 75 -13.06 2.90 -8.49
CA GLU A 75 -12.37 3.75 -9.48
C GLU A 75 -11.74 5.03 -8.87
N ARG A 76 -12.00 5.33 -7.60
CA ARG A 76 -11.54 6.56 -6.96
C ARG A 76 -10.12 6.40 -6.42
N CYS A 77 -9.17 7.18 -6.94
CA CYS A 77 -7.84 7.31 -6.35
C CYS A 77 -7.91 8.08 -5.03
N LEU A 78 -7.43 7.47 -3.95
CA LEU A 78 -7.43 8.05 -2.61
C LEU A 78 -6.16 8.88 -2.36
N GLY A 79 -5.03 8.41 -2.90
CA GLY A 79 -3.69 8.96 -2.67
C GLY A 79 -2.63 7.88 -2.77
N GLY A 80 -1.42 8.19 -2.29
CA GLY A 80 -0.32 7.23 -2.32
C GLY A 80 0.76 7.54 -1.31
N SER A 81 1.74 6.65 -1.22
CA SER A 81 2.91 6.80 -0.34
C SER A 81 4.12 6.08 -0.91
N ILE A 82 5.32 6.52 -0.53
CA ILE A 82 6.57 5.87 -0.94
C ILE A 82 6.81 4.66 -0.05
N ILE A 83 6.98 3.49 -0.67
CA ILE A 83 7.32 2.25 -0.01
C ILE A 83 8.74 2.36 0.57
N GLN A 84 8.89 2.11 1.86
CA GLN A 84 10.19 2.17 2.54
C GLN A 84 10.72 0.77 2.87
N GLN A 85 9.84 -0.12 3.31
CA GLN A 85 10.19 -1.49 3.71
C GLN A 85 9.09 -2.46 3.33
N TYR A 86 9.44 -3.74 3.22
CA TYR A 86 8.48 -4.82 2.99
C TYR A 86 8.85 -6.05 3.79
N PHE A 87 7.83 -6.85 4.11
CA PHE A 87 7.94 -8.03 4.94
C PHE A 87 7.20 -9.19 4.27
N LYS A 88 7.75 -10.39 4.44
CA LYS A 88 7.12 -11.63 3.97
C LYS A 88 5.76 -11.83 4.63
#